data_AF-A0A7S4AL13-F1
#
_entry.id   AF-A0A7S4AL13-F1
#
_cell.length_a   1.000
_cell.length_b   1.000
_cell.length_c   1.000
_cell.angle_alpha   90.00
_cell.angle_beta   90.00
_cell.angle_gamma   90.00
#
_symmetry.space_group_name_H-M   'P 1'
#
loop_
_entity.id
_entity.type
_entity.pdbx_description
1 polymer ?
#
loop_
_entity_poly.entity_id
_entity_poly.type
_entity_poly.pdbx_seq_one_letter_code
_entity_poly.pdbx_strand_id
1 'polypeptide(L)'
;TTTTTTIRTCPDGHRCENGSTCVQHPTDEGKYYCDCDTGSGDLSGLFCEYEAETYCQLQQQTSSDWFCTNKGTCVFSTESSQSGGSQWDCDCPTNFEGPVSKVS
;
A
#
# COMPACT_ATOMS: atom_id res chain seq x y z
N THR A 1 -5.16 18.84 13.87
CA THR A 1 -6.13 17.76 14.11
C THR A 1 -5.34 16.53 14.45
N THR A 2 -5.51 15.94 15.63
CA THR A 2 -4.83 14.68 15.98
C THR A 2 -5.58 13.56 15.28
N THR A 3 -5.03 13.02 14.21
CA THR A 3 -5.59 11.84 13.53
C THR A 3 -5.49 10.67 14.51
N THR A 4 -6.62 10.23 15.06
CA THR A 4 -6.65 9.06 15.93
C THR A 4 -6.50 7.82 15.05
N THR A 5 -5.28 7.30 14.94
CA THR A 5 -5.00 6.04 14.25
C THR A 5 -5.75 4.91 14.95
N THR A 6 -6.67 4.27 14.24
CA THR A 6 -7.41 3.10 14.75
C THR A 6 -6.56 1.85 14.56
N ILE A 7 -6.13 1.23 15.66
CA ILE A 7 -5.30 0.01 15.65
C ILE A 7 -6.16 -1.21 15.97
N ARG A 8 -5.99 -2.28 15.19
CA ARG A 8 -6.56 -3.62 15.38
C ARG A 8 -5.43 -4.64 15.52
N THR A 9 -5.61 -5.62 16.40
CA THR A 9 -4.70 -6.77 16.51
C THR A 9 -5.38 -8.02 15.95
N CYS A 10 -4.70 -8.71 15.03
CA CYS A 10 -5.14 -9.94 14.39
C CYS A 10 -4.95 -11.16 15.31
N PRO A 11 -5.57 -12.31 14.99
CA PRO A 11 -5.48 -13.50 15.84
C PRO A 11 -4.06 -14.05 16.06
N ASP A 12 -3.13 -13.75 15.15
CA ASP A 12 -1.71 -14.12 15.23
C ASP A 12 -0.82 -13.06 15.92
N GLY A 13 -1.43 -11.99 16.42
CA GLY A 13 -0.72 -10.86 17.04
C GLY A 13 -0.23 -9.80 16.06
N HIS A 14 -0.43 -9.97 14.74
CA HIS A 14 -0.16 -8.93 13.75
C HIS A 14 -1.02 -7.71 14.02
N ARG A 15 -0.55 -6.49 13.71
CA ARG A 15 -1.35 -5.26 13.89
C ARG A 15 -1.75 -4.66 12.56
N CYS A 16 -2.95 -4.12 12.48
CA CYS A 16 -3.42 -3.32 11.34
C CYS A 16 -3.85 -1.94 11.84
N GLU A 17 -3.45 -0.91 11.13
CA GLU A 17 -3.67 0.48 11.47
C GLU A 17 -4.73 1.11 10.55
N ASN A 18 -5.12 2.35 10.85
CA ASN A 18 -6.05 3.15 10.05
C ASN A 18 -7.40 2.47 9.73
N GLY A 19 -7.87 1.61 10.63
CA GLY A 19 -9.15 0.92 10.51
C GLY A 19 -9.14 -0.32 9.60
N SER A 20 -7.98 -0.67 9.05
CA SER A 20 -7.80 -1.82 8.15
C SER A 20 -8.16 -3.15 8.82
N THR A 21 -8.60 -4.12 8.03
CA THR A 21 -9.06 -5.43 8.52
C THR A 21 -7.97 -6.49 8.44
N CYS A 22 -8.06 -7.48 9.33
CA CYS A 22 -7.18 -8.64 9.32
C CYS A 22 -7.76 -9.70 8.39
N VAL A 23 -6.99 -10.14 7.40
CA VAL A 23 -7.36 -11.20 6.48
C VAL A 23 -6.39 -12.36 6.63
N GLN A 24 -6.92 -13.59 6.66
CA GLN A 24 -6.08 -14.78 6.79
C GLN A 24 -5.24 -14.97 5.53
N HIS A 25 -3.96 -15.26 5.70
CA HIS A 25 -3.07 -15.56 4.58
C HIS A 25 -3.59 -16.79 3.83
N PRO A 26 -3.72 -16.74 2.49
CA PRO A 26 -4.41 -17.78 1.73
C PRO A 26 -3.72 -19.14 1.78
N THR A 27 -2.41 -19.16 2.05
CA THR A 27 -1.61 -20.40 2.09
C THR A 27 -0.95 -20.67 3.43
N ASP A 28 -1.01 -19.75 4.40
CA ASP A 28 -0.41 -19.92 5.72
C ASP A 28 -1.50 -19.87 6.79
N GLU A 29 -1.94 -21.06 7.21
CA GLU A 29 -2.95 -21.20 8.25
C GLU A 29 -2.49 -20.53 9.55
N GLY A 30 -3.39 -19.79 10.19
CA GLY A 30 -3.07 -19.04 11.41
C GLY A 30 -2.17 -17.82 11.20
N LYS A 31 -1.84 -17.42 9.96
CA LYS A 31 -1.20 -16.15 9.64
C LYS A 31 -2.20 -15.16 9.05
N TYR A 32 -2.00 -13.87 9.34
CA TYR A 32 -2.85 -12.80 8.87
C TYR A 32 -2.02 -11.68 8.22
N TYR A 33 -2.62 -11.00 7.25
CA TYR A 33 -2.12 -9.75 6.68
C TYR A 33 -3.21 -8.67 6.79
N CYS A 34 -2.83 -7.42 6.59
CA CYS A 34 -3.77 -6.31 6.63
C CYS A 34 -4.34 -6.04 5.23
N ASP A 35 -5.66 -6.01 5.14
CA ASP A 35 -6.37 -5.53 3.95
C ASP A 35 -6.53 -4.00 4.06
N CYS A 36 -5.63 -3.28 3.39
CA CYS A 36 -5.57 -1.82 3.44
C CYS A 36 -6.73 -1.14 2.72
N ASP A 37 -7.42 -1.82 1.79
CA ASP A 37 -8.56 -1.24 1.06
C ASP A 37 -9.79 -1.07 1.95
N THR A 38 -9.82 -1.77 3.09
CA THR A 38 -10.87 -1.61 4.10
C THR A 38 -10.62 -0.48 5.10
N GLY A 39 -9.44 0.14 5.04
CA GLY A 39 -9.06 1.24 5.91
C GLY A 39 -9.64 2.59 5.47
N SER A 40 -9.33 3.64 6.24
CA SER A 40 -9.76 5.01 5.92
C SER A 40 -8.76 5.69 5.00
N GLY A 41 -8.97 5.58 3.69
CA GLY A 41 -8.14 6.20 2.66
C GLY A 41 -7.30 5.19 1.88
N ASP A 42 -6.47 5.69 0.98
CA ASP A 42 -5.52 4.88 0.22
C ASP A 42 -4.29 4.61 1.09
N LEU A 43 -4.12 3.37 1.51
CA LEU A 43 -3.15 2.96 2.52
C LEU A 43 -2.22 1.86 2.01
N SER A 44 -1.00 1.84 2.51
CA SER A 44 0.02 0.83 2.21
C SER A 44 0.91 0.57 3.42
N GLY A 45 1.81 -0.39 3.29
CA GLY A 45 2.68 -0.89 4.35
C GLY A 45 2.18 -2.19 4.97
N LEU A 46 3.07 -2.83 5.72
CA LEU A 46 2.79 -4.12 6.34
C LEU A 46 1.64 -4.06 7.37
N PHE A 47 1.43 -2.89 7.96
CA PHE A 47 0.39 -2.61 8.93
C PHE A 47 -0.65 -1.62 8.40
N CYS A 48 -0.64 -1.27 7.11
CA CYS A 48 -1.44 -0.19 6.51
C CYS A 48 -1.24 1.17 7.20
N GLU A 49 -0.03 1.45 7.63
CA GLU A 49 0.35 2.62 8.42
C GLU A 49 0.65 3.86 7.56
N TYR A 50 0.85 3.69 6.25
CA TYR A 50 1.25 4.77 5.35
C TYR A 50 0.11 5.17 4.41
N GLU A 51 -0.32 6.42 4.50
CA GLU A 51 -1.26 7.02 3.55
C GLU A 51 -0.58 7.34 2.21
N ALA A 52 -1.36 7.30 1.14
CA ALA A 52 -0.95 7.75 -0.18
C ALA A 52 -0.53 9.22 -0.14
N GLU A 53 0.70 9.49 -0.57
CA GLU A 53 1.21 10.87 -0.67
C GLU A 53 1.26 11.34 -2.13
N THR A 54 1.57 10.43 -3.06
CA THR A 54 1.70 10.74 -4.49
C THR A 54 0.98 9.70 -5.33
N TYR A 55 -0.02 10.12 -6.11
CA TYR A 55 -0.73 9.25 -7.04
C TYR A 55 -0.03 9.18 -8.40
N CYS A 56 0.20 7.96 -8.87
CA CYS A 56 0.90 7.67 -10.11
C CYS A 56 -0.07 7.63 -11.28
N GLN A 57 -0.13 8.71 -12.06
CA GLN A 57 -1.10 8.84 -13.15
C GLN A 57 -0.47 9.42 -14.41
N LEU A 58 -0.99 9.01 -15.56
CA LEU A 58 -0.68 9.65 -16.84
C LEU A 58 -1.47 10.97 -16.94
N GLN A 59 -0.98 11.94 -17.71
CA GLN A 59 -1.61 13.28 -17.82
C GLN A 59 -3.08 13.26 -18.27
N GLN A 60 -3.55 12.17 -18.87
CA GLN A 60 -4.93 12.01 -19.35
C GLN A 60 -5.83 11.22 -18.39
N GLN A 61 -5.31 10.74 -17.26
CA GLN A 61 -6.08 10.05 -16.24
C GLN A 61 -6.57 11.02 -15.17
N THR A 62 -7.81 10.82 -14.73
CA THR A 62 -8.46 11.62 -13.67
C THR A 62 -8.45 10.92 -12.32
N SER A 63 -8.05 9.64 -12.29
CA SER A 63 -7.93 8.80 -11.10
C SER A 63 -6.85 7.75 -11.32
N SER A 64 -6.19 7.32 -10.26
CA SER A 64 -5.24 6.21 -10.29
C SER A 64 -5.36 5.37 -9.04
N ASP A 65 -5.32 4.06 -9.24
CA ASP A 65 -5.21 3.08 -8.16
C ASP A 65 -3.76 2.89 -7.69
N TRP A 66 -2.80 3.54 -8.35
CA TRP A 66 -1.38 3.45 -8.05
C TRP A 66 -0.92 4.69 -7.30
N PHE A 67 -0.21 4.50 -6.21
CA PHE A 67 0.40 5.59 -5.46
C PHE A 67 1.71 5.15 -4.82
N CYS A 68 2.53 6.14 -4.50
CA CYS A 68 3.70 6.01 -3.66
C CYS A 68 3.42 6.63 -2.29
N THR A 69 3.95 5.99 -1.25
CA THR A 69 4.03 6.54 0.10
C THR A 69 5.47 6.95 0.42
N ASN A 70 5.71 7.50 1.62
CA ASN A 70 7.07 7.81 2.10
C ASN A 70 7.90 8.68 1.14
N LYS A 71 7.26 9.66 0.50
CA LYS A 71 7.84 10.60 -0.46
C LYS A 71 8.43 9.93 -1.70
N GLY A 72 7.99 8.72 -2.03
CA GLY A 72 8.35 8.04 -3.27
C GLY A 72 7.86 8.82 -4.48
N THR A 73 8.66 8.79 -5.56
CA THR A 73 8.30 9.41 -6.84
C THR A 73 7.86 8.32 -7.81
N CYS A 74 6.71 8.52 -8.45
CA CYS A 74 6.20 7.59 -9.45
C CYS A 74 7.10 7.55 -10.69
N VAL A 75 7.59 6.36 -11.03
CA VAL A 75 8.36 6.09 -12.25
C VAL A 75 7.56 5.13 -13.12
N PHE A 76 7.42 5.45 -14.39
CA PHE A 76 6.73 4.58 -15.33
C PHE A 76 7.63 3.39 -15.69
N SER A 77 7.20 2.17 -15.38
CA SER A 77 7.98 0.98 -15.70
C SER A 77 7.47 0.34 -16.99
N THR A 78 8.30 0.36 -18.03
CA THR A 78 8.01 -0.30 -19.31
C THR A 78 8.26 -1.80 -19.27
N GLU A 79 8.95 -2.31 -18.24
CA GLU A 79 9.33 -3.73 -18.14
C GLU A 79 8.23 -4.61 -17.54
N SER A 80 7.29 -4.04 -16.79
CA SER A 80 6.14 -4.73 -16.20
C SER A 80 4.99 -4.98 -17.19
N SER A 81 5.10 -4.49 -18.42
CA SER A 81 4.11 -4.69 -19.49
C SER A 81 4.08 -6.11 -20.06
N GLN A 82 5.05 -6.96 -19.70
CA GLN A 82 5.00 -8.39 -20.02
C GLN A 82 4.63 -9.16 -18.76
N SER A 83 3.37 -9.58 -18.67
CA SER A 83 2.79 -10.48 -17.66
C SER A 83 2.15 -9.80 -16.43
N GLY A 84 1.21 -8.88 -16.64
CA GLY A 84 0.34 -8.39 -15.55
C GLY A 84 1.07 -7.66 -14.41
N GLY A 85 2.25 -7.09 -14.69
CA GLY A 85 3.02 -6.32 -13.72
C GLY A 85 2.50 -4.88 -13.56
N SER A 86 2.87 -4.27 -12.44
CA SER A 86 2.54 -2.89 -12.07
C SER A 86 2.96 -1.87 -13.12
N GLN A 87 2.05 -1.02 -13.60
CA GLN A 87 2.37 0.04 -14.57
C GLN A 87 3.36 1.08 -14.02
N TRP A 88 3.44 1.18 -12.70
CA TRP A 88 4.22 2.17 -11.98
C TRP A 88 5.14 1.51 -10.95
N ASP A 89 6.30 2.10 -10.78
CA ASP A 89 7.23 1.82 -9.70
C ASP A 89 7.42 3.09 -8.85
N CYS A 90 7.94 2.94 -7.63
CA CYS A 90 8.21 4.04 -6.73
C CYS A 90 9.72 4.18 -6.51
N ASP A 91 10.30 5.28 -7.01
CA ASP A 91 11.66 5.67 -6.67
C ASP A 91 11.67 6.28 -5.26
N CYS A 92 12.18 5.51 -4.30
CA CYS A 92 12.22 5.88 -2.90
C CYS A 92 13.51 6.64 -2.56
N PRO A 93 13.44 7.70 -1.72
CA PRO A 93 14.63 8.34 -1.17
C PRO A 93 15.49 7.32 -0.40
N THR A 94 16.81 7.57 -0.31
CA THR A 94 17.83 6.65 0.24
C THR A 94 17.59 6.18 1.69
N ASN A 95 16.65 6.78 2.40
CA ASN A 95 16.26 6.42 3.77
C ASN A 95 14.97 5.58 3.85
N PHE A 96 14.44 5.12 2.73
CA PHE A 96 13.27 4.24 2.64
C PHE A 96 13.57 3.05 1.73
N GLU A 97 13.32 1.83 2.22
CA GLU A 97 13.48 0.59 1.47
C GLU A 97 12.19 -0.22 1.54
N GLY A 98 11.76 -0.78 0.40
CA GLY A 98 10.61 -1.67 0.28
C GLY A 98 9.65 -1.29 -0.86
N PRO A 99 8.84 -2.24 -1.36
CA PRO A 99 7.82 -1.96 -2.37
C PRO A 99 6.70 -1.12 -1.72
N VAL A 100 6.80 0.20 -1.80
CA VAL A 100 5.75 1.13 -1.32
C VAL A 100 4.67 1.42 -2.38
N SER A 101 4.67 0.65 -3.46
CA SER A 101 3.65 0.66 -4.49
C SER A 101 2.45 -0.18 -4.06
N LYS A 102 1.24 0.40 -4.04
CA LYS A 102 0.01 -0.40 -4.01
C LYS A 102 0.07 -1.44 -5.14
N VAL A 103 -0.24 -2.70 -4.84
CA VAL A 103 -0.58 -3.71 -5.85
C VAL A 103 -2.08 -3.94 -5.75
N SER A 104 -2.83 -3.47 -6.74
CA SER A 104 -4.18 -3.94 -7.06
C SER A 104 -4.31 -4.07 -8.57
#